data_AF-A0A7C5VEL2-F1
#
_entry.id   AF-A0A7C5VEL2-F1
#
_cell.length_a   1.000
_cell.length_b   1.000
_cell.length_c   1.000
_cell.angle_alpha   90.00
_cell.angle_beta   90.00
_cell.angle_gamma   90.00
#
_symmetry.space_group_name_H-M   'P 1'
#
loop_
_entity.id
_entity.type
_entity.pdbx_description
1 polymer ?
#
loop_
_entity_poly.entity_id
_entity_poly.type
_entity_poly.pdbx_seq_one_letter_code
_entity_poly.pdbx_strand_id
1 'polypeptide(L)' 'MSGDPEERFRRISSRVLEPELSEREMEELAREWVEVKLEVLKRHGYPVPEDREELVAQHLERLKRLRRNLGIDK' A
#
# COMPACT_ATOMS: atom_id res chain seq x y z
N MET A 1 5.43 -2.13 -18.36
CA MET A 1 5.03 -3.47 -17.93
C MET A 1 4.21 -3.32 -16.65
N SER A 2 2.89 -3.56 -16.67
CA SER A 2 2.16 -3.74 -15.41
C SER A 2 2.31 -5.20 -15.01
N GLY A 3 3.22 -5.47 -14.06
CA GLY A 3 3.36 -6.80 -13.46
C GLY A 3 2.07 -7.23 -12.77
N ASP A 4 1.90 -8.54 -12.58
CA ASP A 4 0.74 -9.14 -11.94
C ASP A 4 0.41 -8.45 -10.58
N PRO A 5 -0.85 -8.05 -10.32
CA PRO A 5 -1.23 -7.40 -9.06
C PRO A 5 -0.81 -8.16 -7.81
N GLU A 6 -0.79 -9.50 -7.87
CA GLU A 6 -0.36 -10.34 -6.75
C GLU A 6 1.16 -10.23 -6.50
N GLU A 7 1.99 -10.26 -7.55
CA GLU A 7 3.44 -10.04 -7.42
C GLU A 7 3.74 -8.64 -6.87
N ARG A 8 3.04 -7.61 -7.37
CA ARG A 8 3.17 -6.24 -6.85
C ARG A 8 2.81 -6.19 -5.37
N PHE A 9 1.71 -6.82 -4.97
CA PHE A 9 1.28 -6.89 -3.58
C PHE A 9 2.32 -7.58 -2.68
N ARG A 10 2.89 -8.71 -3.12
CA ARG A 10 3.95 -9.42 -2.39
C ARG A 10 5.19 -8.53 -2.21
N ARG A 11 5.60 -7.81 -3.26
CA ARG A 11 6.73 -6.86 -3.18
C ARG A 11 6.46 -5.74 -2.19
N ILE A 12 5.29 -5.11 -2.25
CA ILE A 12 4.90 -4.02 -1.34
C ILE A 12 4.92 -4.55 0.11
N SER A 13 4.31 -5.71 0.35
CA SER A 13 4.25 -6.33 1.67
C SER A 13 5.63 -6.62 2.24
N SER A 14 6.57 -7.10 1.42
CA SER A 14 7.96 -7.32 1.83
C SER A 14 8.64 -6.00 2.19
N ARG A 15 8.54 -4.98 1.32
CA ARG A 15 9.16 -3.67 1.55
C ARG A 15 8.64 -2.99 2.81
N VAL A 16 7.33 -3.05 3.06
CA VAL A 16 6.70 -2.48 4.27
C VAL A 16 7.28 -3.05 5.58
N LEU A 17 7.95 -4.20 5.55
CA LEU A 17 8.58 -4.81 6.72
C LEU A 17 10.07 -4.48 6.86
N GLU A 18 10.66 -3.78 5.89
CA GLU A 18 12.06 -3.37 5.93
C GLU A 18 12.28 -2.29 7.02
N PRO A 19 13.37 -2.37 7.80
CA PRO A 19 13.72 -1.30 8.72
C PRO A 19 14.10 -0.02 7.94
N GLU A 20 14.10 1.12 8.63
CA GLU A 20 14.63 2.40 8.10
C GLU A 20 13.93 2.98 6.86
N LEU A 21 12.69 2.58 6.59
CA LEU A 21 11.87 3.22 5.55
C LEU A 21 11.60 4.68 5.89
N SER A 22 11.95 5.58 4.97
CA SER A 22 11.61 6.99 5.10
C SER A 22 10.10 7.23 4.97
N GLU A 23 9.63 8.37 5.48
CA GLU A 23 8.21 8.75 5.35
C GLU A 23 7.76 8.81 3.89
N ARG A 24 8.63 9.32 3.00
CA ARG A 24 8.36 9.36 1.57
C ARG A 24 8.21 7.97 0.97
N GLU A 25 9.10 7.03 1.30
CA GLU A 25 9.02 5.66 0.79
C GLU A 25 7.76 4.95 1.31
N MET A 26 7.37 5.22 2.57
CA MET A 26 6.11 4.72 3.12
C MET A 26 4.89 5.26 2.37
N GLU A 27 4.90 6.52 1.99
CA GLU A 27 3.85 7.13 1.17
C GLU A 27 3.80 6.52 -0.24
N GLU A 28 4.96 6.32 -0.87
CA GLU A 28 5.07 5.65 -2.17
C GLU A 28 4.52 4.21 -2.10
N LEU A 29 4.83 3.46 -1.03
CA LEU A 29 4.27 2.12 -0.80
C LEU A 29 2.75 2.15 -0.59
N ALA A 30 2.21 3.14 0.13
CA ALA A 30 0.78 3.31 0.31
C ALA A 30 0.07 3.61 -1.04
N ARG A 31 0.68 4.47 -1.88
CA ARG A 31 0.19 4.77 -3.23
C ARG A 31 0.18 3.54 -4.12
N GLU A 32 1.27 2.78 -4.15
CA GLU A 32 1.36 1.53 -4.92
C GLU A 32 0.32 0.51 -4.45
N TRP A 33 0.11 0.38 -3.13
CA TRP A 33 -0.89 -0.53 -2.57
C TRP A 33 -2.30 -0.14 -3.02
N VAL A 34 -2.65 1.15 -2.93
CA VAL A 34 -3.96 1.63 -3.38
C VAL A 34 -4.14 1.34 -4.87
N GLU A 35 -3.15 1.61 -5.71
CA GLU A 35 -3.23 1.27 -7.13
C GLU A 35 -3.53 -0.21 -7.38
N VAL A 36 -2.79 -1.11 -6.72
CA VAL A 36 -3.02 -2.56 -6.81
C VAL A 36 -4.46 -2.90 -6.38
N LYS A 37 -4.94 -2.32 -5.28
CA LYS A 37 -6.29 -2.56 -4.79
C LYS A 37 -7.35 -2.09 -5.80
N LEU A 38 -7.20 -0.89 -6.37
CA LEU A 38 -8.15 -0.36 -7.36
C LEU A 38 -8.12 -1.19 -8.65
N GLU A 39 -6.95 -1.66 -9.08
CA GLU A 39 -6.80 -2.56 -10.22
C GLU A 39 -7.53 -3.89 -10.01
N VAL A 40 -7.38 -4.50 -8.82
CA VAL A 40 -8.09 -5.74 -8.43
C VAL A 40 -9.59 -5.50 -8.40
N LEU A 41 -10.08 -4.43 -7.75
CA LEU A 41 -11.51 -4.11 -7.70
C LEU A 41 -12.10 -3.96 -9.11
N LYS A 42 -11.41 -3.21 -9.98
CA LYS A 42 -11.80 -3.02 -11.38
C LYS A 42 -11.84 -4.34 -12.14
N ARG A 43 -10.82 -5.19 -11.99
CA ARG A 43 -10.73 -6.50 -12.67
C ARG A 43 -11.89 -7.43 -12.29
N HIS A 44 -12.36 -7.34 -11.06
CA HIS A 44 -13.46 -8.16 -10.55
C HIS A 44 -14.84 -7.47 -10.64
N GLY A 45 -14.94 -6.30 -11.27
CA GLY A 45 -16.21 -5.59 -11.47
C GLY A 45 -16.79 -4.96 -10.20
N TYR A 46 -15.98 -4.76 -9.16
CA TYR A 46 -16.40 -4.07 -7.95
C TYR A 46 -16.32 -2.54 -8.11
N PRO A 47 -17.16 -1.77 -7.39
CA PRO A 47 -17.05 -0.32 -7.34
C PRO A 47 -15.65 0.13 -6.91
N VAL A 48 -15.10 1.09 -7.65
CA VAL A 48 -13.82 1.73 -7.35
C VAL A 48 -14.13 3.05 -6.64
N PRO A 49 -13.60 3.30 -5.43
CA PRO A 49 -13.83 4.57 -4.75
C PRO A 49 -13.24 5.74 -5.55
N GLU A 50 -13.92 6.88 -5.56
CA GLU A 50 -13.54 8.06 -6.33
C GLU A 50 -12.39 8.86 -5.68
N ASP A 51 -12.37 8.93 -4.35
CA ASP A 51 -11.36 9.68 -3.61
C ASP A 51 -10.10 8.84 -3.37
N ARG A 52 -9.21 8.89 -4.36
CA ARG A 52 -7.93 8.19 -4.30
C ARG A 52 -6.99 8.78 -3.25
N GLU A 53 -7.00 10.09 -3.02
CA GLU A 53 -6.06 10.73 -2.10
C GLU A 53 -6.37 10.36 -0.65
N GLU A 54 -7.65 10.40 -0.28
CA GLU A 54 -8.11 9.96 1.04
C GLU A 54 -7.79 8.48 1.28
N LEU A 55 -7.98 7.62 0.26
CA LEU A 55 -7.61 6.21 0.36
C LEU A 55 -6.12 6.00 0.61
N VAL A 56 -5.25 6.81 -0.02
CA VAL A 56 -3.80 6.76 0.17
C VAL A 56 -3.45 7.19 1.59
N ALA A 57 -4.02 8.29 2.08
CA ALA A 57 -3.79 8.77 3.46
C ALA A 57 -4.21 7.71 4.49
N GLN A 58 -5.39 7.09 4.31
CA GLN A 58 -5.85 6.01 5.18
C GLN A 58 -4.94 4.77 5.13
N HIS A 59 -4.42 4.40 3.96
CA HIS A 59 -3.48 3.29 3.85
C HIS A 59 -2.14 3.62 4.49
N LEU A 60 -1.61 4.83 4.29
CA LEU A 60 -0.37 5.28 4.92
C LEU A 60 -0.47 5.17 6.45
N GLU A 61 -1.55 5.66 7.05
CA GLU A 61 -1.76 5.54 8.50
C GLU A 61 -1.90 4.09 8.98
N ARG A 62 -2.53 3.22 8.18
CA ARG A 62 -2.58 1.77 8.47
C ARG A 62 -1.20 1.14 8.43
N LEU A 63 -0.36 1.47 7.45
CA LEU A 63 0.99 0.93 7.33
C LEU A 63 1.87 1.43 8.48
N LYS A 64 1.83 2.73 8.81
CA LYS A 64 2.51 3.30 9.99
C LYS A 64 2.09 2.59 11.28
N ARG A 65 0.79 2.35 11.46
CA ARG A 65 0.27 1.62 12.64
C ARG A 65 0.74 0.17 12.66
N LEU A 66 0.74 -0.52 11.53
CA LEU A 66 1.23 -1.89 11.41
C LEU A 66 2.69 -1.96 11.85
N ARG A 67 3.56 -1.10 11.31
CA ARG A 67 4.99 -1.09 11.64
C ARG A 67 5.26 -0.80 13.12
N ARG A 68 4.54 0.15 13.73
CA ARG A 68 4.61 0.40 15.19
C ARG A 68 4.16 -0.83 16.00
N ASN A 69 3.05 -1.46 15.62
CA ASN A 69 2.54 -2.65 16.32
C ASN A 69 3.50 -3.84 16.24
N LEU A 70 4.27 -3.94 15.14
CA LEU A 70 5.30 -4.96 14.94
C LEU A 70 6.65 -4.59 15.57
N GLY A 71 6.80 -3.37 16.11
CA GLY A 71 8.04 -2.88 16.71
C GLY A 71 9.17 -2.63 15.71
N ILE A 72 8.83 -2.41 14.43
CA ILE A 72 9.78 -2.10 13.35
C ILE A 72 10.24 -0.64 13.47
N ASP A 73 9.27 0.27 13.65
CA ASP A 73 9.53 1.68 13.92
C ASP A 73 9.46 1.88 15.44
N LYS A 74 10.63 2.02 16.07
CA LYS A 74 10.77 2.32 17.50
C LYS A 74 11.00 3.80 17.74
#